data_AF-A0A8T4EBS1-F1
#
_entry.id   AF-A0A8T4EBS1-F1
#
_cell.length_a   1.000
_cell.length_b   1.000
_cell.length_c   1.000
_cell.angle_alpha   90.00
_cell.angle_beta   90.00
_cell.angle_gamma   90.00
#
_symmetry.space_group_name_H-M   'P 1'
#
loop_
_entity.id
_entity.type
_entity.pdbx_description
1 polymer ?
#
loop_
_entity_poly.entity_id
_entity_poly.type
_entity_poly.pdbx_seq_one_letter_code
_entity_poly.pdbx_strand_id
1 'polypeptide(L)'
;MILPTGNAVGGGISGNIDGHHPRHLMIHSDSYIPHSPIEITSNDDFVTQGWPGNGTEVNPYVIEGLDITNVSTCISISDTDVYFEIRECFISAPAQSSYFGISLTRVLHGTIKDCISNLHSNGIYLHESDLCSLTNNTVADNQFGFYLDSSSLCVLINNTANSSSHYGFYLRQSSFCVLTNNTATGNNEIGFWIYLSPSCNLTGCSAMDNEWHGFFVSYSTSCILMNNTAMRNSDFGFFLSYSSSCDLINNTAVNNYQHGFILYYSDSCTITQSSIIDNGWYGICLSESSSCMLTNNTLKNCGLVISGTSRSNWLHVISNTTVNDLPIGYIRSVWDTNIDGRQYSQVILTNCTGVTVENGIFKDVSIGIQLGFCIGCSLTNNTASYNIIGFSLLFSSGCTLMNNTSSENMYGIYLSSGCSGNLIFFNRFFLNIELNAYDNSGPNNWDNGIHGNFWDDFNGTGMYSIAGAAESFDRHPYIYGQPLPTNTTTTTLNDGFEVLLQSIVLGLSLLSIVAIVVVVVLKIRPRVANNIAE
;
A
#
# COMPACT_ATOMS: atom_id res chain seq x y z
N MET A 1 -8.46 -13.92 1.50
CA MET A 1 -9.41 -12.92 0.95
C MET A 1 -8.57 -11.86 0.26
N ILE A 2 -8.13 -12.15 -0.95
CA ILE A 2 -7.74 -11.10 -1.89
C ILE A 2 -9.06 -10.88 -2.62
N LEU A 3 -9.69 -9.71 -2.47
CA LEU A 3 -10.78 -9.34 -3.37
C LEU A 3 -10.24 -9.63 -4.78
N PRO A 4 -10.95 -10.38 -5.64
CA PRO A 4 -10.46 -10.59 -6.99
C PRO A 4 -10.08 -9.22 -7.53
N THR A 5 -8.84 -9.09 -8.01
CA THR A 5 -8.37 -7.89 -8.70
C THR A 5 -9.37 -7.63 -9.81
N GLY A 6 -10.36 -6.77 -9.54
CA GLY A 6 -11.34 -6.37 -10.52
C GLY A 6 -10.53 -5.80 -11.67
N ASN A 7 -10.84 -6.26 -12.89
CA ASN A 7 -10.35 -5.63 -14.10
C ASN A 7 -10.65 -4.12 -13.97
N ALA A 8 -9.63 -3.34 -13.64
CA ALA A 8 -9.69 -1.90 -13.75
C ALA A 8 -9.79 -1.64 -15.24
N VAL A 9 -11.02 -1.39 -15.69
CA VAL A 9 -11.29 -0.81 -16.99
C VAL A 9 -10.46 0.47 -17.03
N GLY A 10 -9.52 0.54 -17.97
CA GLY A 10 -8.73 1.73 -18.26
C GLY A 10 -9.65 2.88 -18.63
N GLY A 11 -10.12 3.61 -17.62
CA GLY A 11 -10.68 4.94 -17.74
C GLY A 11 -9.54 5.92 -17.62
N GLY A 12 -8.76 6.06 -18.68
CA GLY A 12 -7.79 7.13 -18.81
C GLY A 12 -8.54 8.46 -18.77
N ILE A 13 -8.54 9.12 -17.60
CA ILE A 13 -8.80 10.54 -17.52
C ILE A 13 -7.45 11.19 -17.74
N SER A 14 -7.16 11.52 -18.99
CA SER A 14 -6.06 12.40 -19.38
C SER A 14 -6.33 13.80 -18.86
N GLY A 15 -6.12 13.98 -17.56
CA GLY A 15 -5.81 15.29 -17.01
C GLY A 15 -4.41 15.64 -17.46
N ASN A 16 -4.29 16.59 -18.38
CA ASN A 16 -3.03 17.27 -18.69
C ASN A 16 -2.42 17.78 -17.38
N ILE A 17 -1.48 17.03 -16.82
CA ILE A 17 -0.56 17.52 -15.82
C ILE A 17 0.70 17.89 -16.60
N ASP A 18 0.81 19.15 -16.99
CA ASP A 18 2.11 19.79 -17.18
C ASP A 18 2.80 19.81 -15.80
N GLY A 19 3.22 18.63 -15.36
CA GLY A 19 4.06 18.44 -14.20
C GLY A 19 5.47 18.73 -14.64
N HIS A 20 5.91 19.97 -14.42
CA HIS A 20 7.31 20.31 -14.42
C HIS A 20 8.09 19.28 -13.57
N HIS A 21 8.74 18.32 -14.23
CA HIS A 21 9.80 17.53 -13.64
C HIS A 21 10.76 18.51 -12.95
N PRO A 22 11.16 18.24 -11.70
CA PRO A 22 12.23 19.01 -11.10
C PRO A 22 13.46 18.80 -11.98
N ARG A 23 13.86 19.84 -12.72
CA ARG A 23 15.19 19.94 -13.32
C ARG A 23 16.19 19.93 -12.17
N HIS A 24 16.59 18.75 -11.74
CA HIS A 24 17.74 18.61 -10.86
C HIS A 24 18.95 19.11 -11.64
N LEU A 25 19.77 19.92 -10.97
CA LEU A 25 20.92 20.59 -11.55
C LEU A 25 21.75 19.63 -12.42
N MET A 26 21.61 19.74 -13.74
CA MET A 26 22.66 19.31 -14.65
C MET A 26 23.86 20.20 -14.30
N ILE A 27 24.84 19.61 -13.60
CA ILE A 27 26.19 20.17 -13.59
C ILE A 27 26.57 20.33 -15.06
N HIS A 28 26.95 21.55 -15.43
CA HIS A 28 27.12 21.98 -16.82
C HIS A 28 27.92 20.95 -17.64
N SER A 29 27.39 20.57 -18.81
CA SER A 29 28.00 19.66 -19.80
C SER A 29 29.41 20.07 -20.26
N ASP A 30 29.82 21.32 -19.98
CA ASP A 30 31.13 21.86 -20.37
C ASP A 30 32.27 21.46 -19.40
N SER A 31 31.99 20.61 -18.39
CA SER A 31 32.95 20.20 -17.36
C SER A 31 33.51 18.77 -17.50
N TYR A 32 32.95 17.94 -18.38
CA TYR A 32 33.38 16.55 -18.59
C TYR A 32 34.33 16.41 -19.79
N ILE A 33 35.23 15.43 -19.74
CA ILE A 33 36.18 15.12 -20.80
C ILE A 33 35.62 13.97 -21.65
N PRO A 34 35.35 14.17 -22.96
CA PRO A 34 34.88 13.10 -23.82
C PRO A 34 35.85 11.92 -23.86
N HIS A 35 35.33 10.70 -23.70
CA HIS A 35 36.12 9.48 -23.71
C HIS A 35 35.37 8.34 -24.41
N SER A 36 36.11 7.44 -25.06
CA SER A 36 35.53 6.20 -25.60
C SER A 36 35.08 5.27 -24.47
N PRO A 37 34.30 4.22 -24.73
CA PRO A 37 34.04 3.19 -23.73
C PRO A 37 35.33 2.63 -23.10
N ILE A 38 35.23 2.26 -21.83
CA ILE A 38 36.33 1.70 -21.03
C ILE A 38 36.04 0.24 -20.74
N GLU A 39 37.05 -0.61 -20.94
CA GLU A 39 36.99 -2.03 -20.61
C GLU A 39 38.23 -2.40 -19.80
N ILE A 40 38.01 -2.89 -18.57
CA ILE A 40 39.01 -3.44 -17.66
C ILE A 40 38.58 -4.88 -17.39
N THR A 41 39.42 -5.85 -17.76
CA THR A 41 39.13 -7.29 -17.62
C THR A 41 40.05 -7.98 -16.61
N SER A 42 41.00 -7.25 -16.04
CA SER A 42 41.94 -7.73 -15.02
C SER A 42 42.64 -6.58 -14.31
N ASN A 43 43.34 -6.88 -13.21
CA ASN A 43 44.18 -5.92 -12.48
C ASN A 43 45.25 -5.25 -13.38
N ASP A 44 45.79 -5.98 -14.36
CA ASP A 44 46.86 -5.50 -15.26
C ASP A 44 46.36 -4.42 -16.24
N ASP A 45 45.07 -4.44 -16.58
CA ASP A 45 44.48 -3.47 -17.51
C ASP A 45 44.52 -2.05 -16.95
N PHE A 46 44.34 -1.90 -15.63
CA PHE A 46 44.47 -0.59 -15.00
C PHE A 46 45.86 0.03 -15.17
N VAL A 47 46.91 -0.80 -15.04
CA VAL A 47 48.31 -0.38 -15.20
C VAL A 47 48.62 -0.08 -16.66
N THR A 48 48.24 -0.98 -17.56
CA THR A 48 48.58 -0.88 -19.00
C THR A 48 47.83 0.27 -19.69
N GLN A 49 46.62 0.60 -19.23
CA GLN A 49 45.86 1.76 -19.68
C GLN A 49 46.28 3.05 -18.98
N GLY A 50 47.12 2.98 -17.94
CA GLY A 50 47.72 4.14 -17.29
C GLY A 50 46.78 4.93 -16.38
N TRP A 51 45.81 4.26 -15.74
CA TRP A 51 44.89 4.91 -14.82
C TRP A 51 45.63 5.44 -13.57
N PRO A 52 45.37 6.68 -13.12
CA PRO A 52 46.01 7.26 -11.94
C PRO A 52 45.43 6.68 -10.65
N GLY A 53 46.03 7.00 -9.50
CA GLY A 53 45.65 6.39 -8.22
C GLY A 53 45.20 7.36 -7.13
N ASN A 54 44.13 6.94 -6.45
CA ASN A 54 43.75 7.12 -5.03
C ASN A 54 42.27 6.77 -4.75
N GLY A 55 41.71 5.78 -5.46
CA GLY A 55 40.49 5.07 -5.09
C GLY A 55 40.78 3.98 -4.06
N THR A 56 41.40 4.36 -2.93
CA THR A 56 42.32 3.59 -2.06
C THR A 56 41.88 2.19 -1.61
N GLU A 57 42.73 1.16 -1.73
CA GLU A 57 43.54 0.65 -0.58
C GLU A 57 45.04 1.03 -0.61
N VAL A 58 45.35 2.31 -0.87
CA VAL A 58 46.71 2.88 -0.96
C VAL A 58 47.49 2.35 -2.18
N ASN A 59 47.15 2.59 -3.43
CA ASN A 59 46.74 3.82 -4.09
C ASN A 59 46.21 3.43 -5.49
N PRO A 60 45.07 2.75 -5.58
CA PRO A 60 44.57 2.10 -6.78
C PRO A 60 43.54 3.01 -7.46
N TYR A 61 42.86 2.55 -8.48
CA TYR A 61 42.71 3.41 -9.65
C TYR A 61 41.53 4.39 -9.57
N VAL A 62 41.63 5.50 -10.30
CA VAL A 62 40.55 6.49 -10.41
C VAL A 62 40.19 6.70 -11.88
N ILE A 63 38.90 6.57 -12.19
CA ILE A 63 38.29 6.98 -13.46
C ILE A 63 37.41 8.19 -13.13
N GLU A 64 37.81 9.39 -13.57
CA GLU A 64 37.16 10.63 -13.15
C GLU A 64 36.82 11.61 -14.29
N GLY A 65 35.69 12.31 -14.14
CA GLY A 65 35.42 13.51 -14.95
C GLY A 65 35.12 13.22 -16.43
N LEU A 66 34.71 12.00 -16.79
CA LEU A 66 34.56 11.59 -18.19
C LEU A 66 33.12 11.73 -18.71
N ASP A 67 32.96 12.13 -19.97
CA ASP A 67 31.73 11.98 -20.75
C ASP A 67 31.87 10.78 -21.69
N ILE A 68 31.12 9.72 -21.40
CA ILE A 68 31.07 8.51 -22.21
C ILE A 68 29.64 8.35 -22.71
N THR A 69 29.36 8.99 -23.85
CA THR A 69 28.09 8.85 -24.57
C THR A 69 28.21 7.78 -25.66
N ASN A 70 27.70 6.57 -25.42
CA ASN A 70 27.80 5.44 -26.36
C ASN A 70 26.58 4.50 -26.33
N VAL A 71 26.33 3.84 -27.47
CA VAL A 71 25.31 2.80 -27.59
C VAL A 71 25.76 1.45 -27.02
N SER A 72 27.06 1.21 -26.84
CA SER A 72 27.59 0.02 -26.15
C SER A 72 27.67 0.21 -24.63
N THR A 73 28.15 -0.79 -23.91
CA THR A 73 28.50 -0.61 -22.50
C THR A 73 29.54 0.49 -22.38
N CYS A 74 29.34 1.46 -21.48
CA CYS A 74 30.22 2.64 -21.40
C CYS A 74 31.43 2.39 -20.49
N ILE A 75 31.23 1.81 -19.31
CA ILE A 75 32.32 1.36 -18.43
C ILE A 75 32.05 -0.09 -18.04
N SER A 76 32.98 -0.99 -18.38
CA SER A 76 32.95 -2.39 -17.98
C SER A 76 34.22 -2.71 -17.18
N ILE A 77 34.06 -3.17 -15.94
CA ILE A 77 35.17 -3.62 -15.10
C ILE A 77 34.85 -5.03 -14.60
N SER A 78 35.74 -5.99 -14.85
CA SER A 78 35.57 -7.36 -14.42
C SER A 78 36.84 -7.99 -13.87
N ASP A 79 36.64 -9.05 -13.06
CA ASP A 79 37.70 -9.95 -12.58
C ASP A 79 38.86 -9.22 -11.89
N THR A 80 38.50 -8.32 -10.97
CA THR A 80 39.46 -7.51 -10.19
C THR A 80 39.09 -7.49 -8.72
N ASP A 81 40.10 -7.61 -7.87
CA ASP A 81 40.04 -7.42 -6.43
C ASP A 81 40.75 -6.13 -5.98
N VAL A 82 41.41 -5.41 -6.90
CA VAL A 82 41.98 -4.10 -6.59
C VAL A 82 40.87 -3.08 -6.42
N TYR A 83 41.07 -2.17 -5.48
CA TYR A 83 40.13 -1.08 -5.26
C TYR A 83 40.18 -0.12 -6.45
N PHE A 84 39.06 0.51 -6.76
CA PHE A 84 39.02 1.60 -7.73
C PHE A 84 37.83 2.51 -7.41
N GLU A 85 37.89 3.72 -7.95
CA GLU A 85 36.83 4.69 -7.84
C GLU A 85 36.46 5.23 -9.24
N ILE A 86 35.21 5.04 -9.63
CA ILE A 86 34.59 5.75 -10.76
C ILE A 86 33.88 6.95 -10.16
N ARG A 87 34.26 8.17 -10.54
CA ARG A 87 33.65 9.38 -9.98
C ARG A 87 33.39 10.50 -10.95
N GLU A 88 32.35 11.28 -10.68
CA GLU A 88 32.07 12.50 -11.45
C GLU A 88 32.03 12.22 -12.96
N CYS A 89 31.48 11.07 -13.37
CA CYS A 89 31.35 10.69 -14.77
C CYS A 89 29.93 10.93 -15.28
N PHE A 90 29.81 11.39 -16.51
CA PHE A 90 28.57 11.46 -17.26
C PHE A 90 28.53 10.32 -18.28
N ILE A 91 27.55 9.43 -18.13
CA ILE A 91 27.39 8.23 -18.93
C ILE A 91 26.02 8.28 -19.59
N SER A 92 25.98 8.15 -20.91
CA SER A 92 24.72 8.28 -21.65
C SER A 92 24.73 7.47 -22.94
N ALA A 93 23.58 7.39 -23.59
CA ALA A 93 23.46 6.87 -24.96
C ALA A 93 22.66 7.87 -25.82
N PRO A 94 22.88 7.94 -27.14
CA PRO A 94 22.10 8.80 -28.04
C PRO A 94 20.60 8.47 -28.09
N ALA A 95 20.25 7.24 -27.73
CA ALA A 95 18.90 6.71 -27.60
C ALA A 95 18.96 5.48 -26.67
N GLN A 96 17.80 4.97 -26.24
CA GLN A 96 17.72 3.79 -25.38
C GLN A 96 18.60 2.64 -25.90
N SER A 97 19.62 2.29 -25.11
CA SER A 97 20.57 1.23 -25.38
C SER A 97 20.14 -0.08 -24.69
N SER A 98 20.48 -1.22 -25.31
CA SER A 98 20.37 -2.55 -24.69
C SER A 98 21.56 -2.89 -23.79
N TYR A 99 22.60 -2.07 -23.78
CA TYR A 99 23.84 -2.26 -23.03
C TYR A 99 23.83 -1.44 -21.73
N PHE A 100 24.88 -1.59 -20.91
CA PHE A 100 24.94 -1.03 -19.56
C PHE A 100 25.64 0.33 -19.53
N GLY A 101 25.27 1.22 -18.61
CA GLY A 101 26.04 2.42 -18.33
C GLY A 101 27.37 2.05 -17.68
N ILE A 102 27.31 1.62 -16.42
CA ILE A 102 28.44 1.05 -15.68
C ILE A 102 28.13 -0.41 -15.35
N SER A 103 29.06 -1.32 -15.65
CA SER A 103 28.96 -2.74 -15.35
C SER A 103 30.18 -3.20 -14.55
N LEU A 104 29.94 -3.73 -13.35
CA LEU A 104 30.93 -4.41 -12.52
C LEU A 104 30.63 -5.91 -12.50
N THR A 105 31.62 -6.76 -12.73
CA THR A 105 31.41 -8.22 -12.79
C THR A 105 32.54 -8.99 -12.12
N ARG A 106 32.24 -9.78 -11.09
CA ARG A 106 33.26 -10.48 -10.27
C ARG A 106 34.32 -9.51 -9.73
N VAL A 107 33.84 -8.42 -9.14
CA VAL A 107 34.65 -7.34 -8.58
C VAL A 107 34.53 -7.30 -7.06
N LEU A 108 35.62 -6.96 -6.36
CA LEU A 108 35.57 -6.55 -4.96
C LEU A 108 35.96 -5.09 -4.80
N HIS A 109 35.38 -4.41 -3.79
CA HIS A 109 35.81 -3.08 -3.33
C HIS A 109 35.68 -1.92 -4.33
N GLY A 110 34.95 -2.11 -5.43
CA GLY A 110 34.67 -1.04 -6.38
C GLY A 110 33.83 0.08 -5.78
N THR A 111 34.21 1.34 -6.03
CA THR A 111 33.46 2.53 -5.62
C THR A 111 32.92 3.27 -6.85
N ILE A 112 31.64 3.64 -6.84
CA ILE A 112 31.01 4.49 -7.85
C ILE A 112 30.39 5.70 -7.15
N LYS A 113 30.80 6.90 -7.52
CA LYS A 113 30.48 8.10 -6.75
C LYS A 113 30.16 9.32 -7.62
N ASP A 114 29.09 10.04 -7.30
CA ASP A 114 28.74 11.30 -7.96
C ASP A 114 28.63 11.15 -9.51
N CYS A 115 28.26 9.96 -10.00
CA CYS A 115 28.10 9.67 -11.43
C CYS A 115 26.65 9.88 -11.90
N ILE A 116 26.49 10.18 -13.19
CA ILE A 116 25.21 10.23 -13.89
C ILE A 116 25.20 9.11 -14.95
N SER A 117 24.15 8.29 -15.02
CA SER A 117 24.01 7.27 -16.07
C SER A 117 22.58 7.18 -16.61
N ASN A 118 22.41 7.41 -17.91
CA ASN A 118 21.09 7.48 -18.55
C ASN A 118 20.98 6.72 -19.88
N LEU A 119 19.76 6.32 -20.24
CA LEU A 119 19.41 5.73 -21.54
C LEU A 119 20.08 4.38 -21.84
N HIS A 120 20.38 3.60 -20.80
CA HIS A 120 20.94 2.25 -20.88
C HIS A 120 19.95 1.19 -20.40
N SER A 121 20.22 -0.09 -20.67
CA SER A 121 19.39 -1.17 -20.10
C SER A 121 19.56 -1.22 -18.59
N ASN A 122 20.77 -1.04 -18.09
CA ASN A 122 21.04 -0.89 -16.68
C ASN A 122 21.91 0.34 -16.50
N GLY A 123 21.49 1.29 -15.67
CA GLY A 123 22.31 2.47 -15.37
C GLY A 123 23.60 2.04 -14.68
N ILE A 124 23.47 1.38 -13.53
CA ILE A 124 24.60 0.77 -12.81
C ILE A 124 24.25 -0.69 -12.49
N TYR A 125 25.06 -1.61 -13.01
CA TYR A 125 24.90 -3.05 -12.86
C TYR A 125 26.10 -3.67 -12.13
N LEU A 126 25.83 -4.43 -11.08
CA LEU A 126 26.80 -5.25 -10.35
C LEU A 126 26.39 -6.71 -10.48
N HIS A 127 27.33 -7.56 -10.89
CA HIS A 127 27.14 -9.00 -10.99
C HIS A 127 28.24 -9.74 -10.23
N GLU A 128 27.88 -10.59 -9.27
CA GLU A 128 28.85 -11.33 -8.44
C GLU A 128 29.92 -10.40 -7.85
N SER A 129 29.54 -9.17 -7.49
CA SER A 129 30.48 -8.12 -7.08
C SER A 129 30.17 -7.64 -5.67
N ASP A 130 30.93 -8.14 -4.70
CA ASP A 130 30.68 -7.91 -3.28
C ASP A 130 31.47 -6.69 -2.76
N LEU A 131 31.04 -6.16 -1.62
CA LEU A 131 31.75 -5.10 -0.89
C LEU A 131 31.94 -3.80 -1.70
N CYS A 132 31.06 -3.54 -2.67
CA CYS A 132 31.07 -2.32 -3.46
C CYS A 132 30.34 -1.17 -2.76
N SER A 133 30.76 0.07 -3.04
CA SER A 133 30.12 1.29 -2.53
C SER A 133 29.61 2.16 -3.67
N LEU A 134 28.32 2.51 -3.62
CA LEU A 134 27.68 3.42 -4.58
C LEU A 134 27.14 4.62 -3.81
N THR A 135 27.67 5.81 -4.06
CA THR A 135 27.29 7.01 -3.31
C THR A 135 26.93 8.18 -4.22
N ASN A 136 25.81 8.86 -3.94
CA ASN A 136 25.37 10.08 -4.64
C ASN A 136 25.23 9.92 -6.18
N ASN A 137 24.98 8.72 -6.68
CA ASN A 137 24.81 8.53 -8.13
C ASN A 137 23.37 8.85 -8.54
N THR A 138 23.21 9.39 -9.75
CA THR A 138 21.90 9.63 -10.36
C THR A 138 21.78 8.79 -11.62
N VAL A 139 20.83 7.86 -11.63
CA VAL A 139 20.50 7.07 -12.82
C VAL A 139 19.09 7.42 -13.27
N ALA A 140 18.91 7.75 -14.56
CA ALA A 140 17.61 8.14 -15.09
C ALA A 140 17.33 7.55 -16.46
N ASP A 141 16.05 7.34 -16.78
CA ASP A 141 15.61 6.90 -18.12
C ASP A 141 16.33 5.61 -18.59
N ASN A 142 16.58 4.68 -17.66
CA ASN A 142 17.16 3.36 -17.95
C ASN A 142 16.07 2.29 -17.92
N GLN A 143 16.34 1.05 -18.34
CA GLN A 143 15.38 -0.02 -18.07
C GLN A 143 15.39 -0.39 -16.58
N PHE A 144 16.58 -0.60 -16.02
CA PHE A 144 16.82 -0.74 -14.59
C PHE A 144 17.76 0.38 -14.12
N GLY A 145 17.47 0.99 -12.98
CA GLY A 145 18.34 2.01 -12.39
C GLY A 145 19.62 1.39 -11.82
N PHE A 146 19.55 0.93 -10.57
CA PHE A 146 20.61 0.18 -9.90
C PHE A 146 20.23 -1.29 -9.84
N TYR A 147 21.01 -2.16 -10.46
CA TYR A 147 20.79 -3.60 -10.39
C TYR A 147 22.00 -4.32 -9.79
N LEU A 148 21.80 -4.93 -8.61
CA LEU A 148 22.74 -5.81 -7.95
C LEU A 148 22.25 -7.25 -8.11
N ASP A 149 23.02 -8.08 -8.80
CA ASP A 149 22.76 -9.51 -8.95
C ASP A 149 23.87 -10.30 -8.28
N SER A 150 23.49 -11.10 -7.27
CA SER A 150 24.41 -11.95 -6.51
C SER A 150 25.59 -11.15 -5.92
N SER A 151 25.33 -9.92 -5.48
CA SER A 151 26.33 -8.91 -5.09
C SER A 151 26.04 -8.42 -3.66
N SER A 152 26.61 -9.13 -2.69
CA SER A 152 26.33 -8.99 -1.25
C SER A 152 27.24 -7.96 -0.57
N LEU A 153 26.84 -7.54 0.63
CA LEU A 153 27.61 -6.61 1.47
C LEU A 153 27.89 -5.25 0.79
N CYS A 154 27.09 -4.89 -0.20
CA CYS A 154 27.21 -3.61 -0.89
C CYS A 154 26.52 -2.48 -0.12
N VAL A 155 27.07 -1.27 -0.26
CA VAL A 155 26.59 -0.07 0.43
C VAL A 155 26.15 0.97 -0.60
N LEU A 156 24.87 1.33 -0.59
CA LEU A 156 24.27 2.33 -1.47
C LEU A 156 23.77 3.50 -0.63
N ILE A 157 24.35 4.69 -0.82
CA ILE A 157 24.03 5.89 -0.02
C ILE A 157 23.64 7.06 -0.92
N ASN A 158 22.51 7.72 -0.63
CA ASN A 158 22.06 8.94 -1.31
C ASN A 158 21.94 8.82 -2.84
N ASN A 159 21.72 7.62 -3.38
CA ASN A 159 21.56 7.45 -4.81
C ASN A 159 20.12 7.74 -5.24
N THR A 160 19.97 8.19 -6.48
CA THR A 160 18.67 8.52 -7.07
C THR A 160 18.43 7.71 -8.34
N ALA A 161 17.32 7.00 -8.41
CA ALA A 161 16.85 6.26 -9.59
C ALA A 161 15.50 6.82 -10.06
N ASN A 162 15.50 7.47 -11.23
CA ASN A 162 14.33 8.18 -11.73
C ASN A 162 13.87 7.62 -13.07
N SER A 163 12.56 7.52 -13.27
CA SER A 163 11.98 7.27 -14.61
C SER A 163 12.55 6.03 -15.30
N SER A 164 12.93 5.00 -14.53
CA SER A 164 13.36 3.73 -15.11
C SER A 164 12.13 2.98 -15.64
N SER A 165 12.25 2.33 -16.80
CA SER A 165 11.14 1.62 -17.42
C SER A 165 10.76 0.32 -16.71
N HIS A 166 11.56 -0.12 -15.73
CA HIS A 166 11.23 -1.17 -14.77
C HIS A 166 11.52 -0.69 -13.34
N TYR A 167 12.64 -1.10 -12.75
CA TYR A 167 12.94 -0.92 -11.32
C TYR A 167 13.92 0.22 -11.07
N GLY A 168 13.69 0.98 -9.99
CA GLY A 168 14.65 1.97 -9.52
C GLY A 168 15.89 1.30 -8.91
N PHE A 169 15.68 0.48 -7.88
CA PHE A 169 16.71 -0.33 -7.22
C PHE A 169 16.27 -1.79 -7.21
N TYR A 170 17.06 -2.67 -7.79
CA TYR A 170 16.82 -4.10 -7.79
C TYR A 170 17.99 -4.84 -7.18
N LEU A 171 17.75 -5.53 -6.07
CA LEU A 171 18.70 -6.42 -5.42
C LEU A 171 18.19 -7.84 -5.57
N ARG A 172 18.90 -8.64 -6.36
CA ARG A 172 18.63 -10.06 -6.56
C ARG A 172 19.74 -10.86 -5.92
N GLN A 173 19.39 -11.82 -5.05
CA GLN A 173 20.35 -12.75 -4.43
C GLN A 173 21.53 -12.04 -3.74
N SER A 174 21.32 -10.81 -3.27
CA SER A 174 22.34 -9.86 -2.81
C SER A 174 22.12 -9.57 -1.33
N SER A 175 22.73 -10.39 -0.47
CA SER A 175 22.44 -10.38 0.97
C SER A 175 23.23 -9.31 1.71
N PHE A 176 22.76 -8.92 2.90
CA PHE A 176 23.49 -8.00 3.80
C PHE A 176 23.83 -6.63 3.19
N CYS A 177 23.11 -6.19 2.16
CA CYS A 177 23.30 -4.88 1.58
C CYS A 177 22.67 -3.78 2.44
N VAL A 178 23.28 -2.61 2.43
CA VAL A 178 22.83 -1.43 3.17
C VAL A 178 22.46 -0.33 2.20
N LEU A 179 21.19 0.08 2.21
CA LEU A 179 20.67 1.18 1.42
C LEU A 179 20.28 2.31 2.37
N THR A 180 20.94 3.46 2.29
CA THR A 180 20.64 4.62 3.14
C THR A 180 20.27 5.83 2.29
N ASN A 181 19.14 6.47 2.58
CA ASN A 181 18.68 7.72 1.95
C ASN A 181 18.61 7.67 0.41
N ASN A 182 18.34 6.50 -0.15
CA ASN A 182 18.19 6.37 -1.60
C ASN A 182 16.78 6.78 -2.03
N THR A 183 16.64 7.35 -3.23
CA THR A 183 15.36 7.82 -3.76
C THR A 183 15.04 7.11 -5.07
N ALA A 184 13.85 6.50 -5.16
CA ALA A 184 13.32 5.92 -6.38
C ALA A 184 12.02 6.64 -6.76
N THR A 185 11.98 7.33 -7.90
CA THR A 185 10.81 8.15 -8.27
C THR A 185 10.38 7.96 -9.72
N GLY A 186 9.08 7.81 -9.95
CA GLY A 186 8.51 7.80 -11.30
C GLY A 186 8.93 6.61 -12.15
N ASN A 187 9.32 5.47 -11.53
CA ASN A 187 9.67 4.27 -12.28
C ASN A 187 8.39 3.52 -12.71
N ASN A 188 8.41 2.89 -13.89
CA ASN A 188 7.21 2.26 -14.48
C ASN A 188 6.82 0.94 -13.80
N GLU A 189 7.62 0.43 -12.86
CA GLU A 189 7.23 -0.69 -12.02
C GLU A 189 7.52 -0.36 -10.55
N ILE A 190 8.61 -0.89 -9.99
CA ILE A 190 8.87 -0.89 -8.54
C ILE A 190 9.99 0.08 -8.19
N GLY A 191 9.82 0.85 -7.11
CA GLY A 191 10.88 1.72 -6.59
C GLY A 191 12.09 0.93 -6.08
N PHE A 192 11.87 0.07 -5.08
CA PHE A 192 12.89 -0.83 -4.51
C PHE A 192 12.40 -2.27 -4.51
N TRP A 193 13.09 -3.17 -5.20
CA TRP A 193 12.81 -4.60 -5.16
C TRP A 193 13.98 -5.37 -4.55
N ILE A 194 13.73 -5.99 -3.40
CA ILE A 194 14.65 -6.88 -2.68
C ILE A 194 14.16 -8.31 -2.89
N TYR A 195 14.84 -9.07 -3.73
CA TYR A 195 14.45 -10.42 -4.15
C TYR A 195 15.51 -11.45 -3.77
N LEU A 196 15.12 -12.50 -3.04
CA LEU A 196 16.02 -13.55 -2.55
C LEU A 196 17.27 -12.99 -1.84
N SER A 197 17.13 -11.85 -1.16
CA SER A 197 18.22 -11.03 -0.63
C SER A 197 18.02 -10.83 0.87
N PRO A 198 18.26 -11.86 1.70
CA PRO A 198 18.03 -11.78 3.13
C PRO A 198 18.95 -10.78 3.83
N SER A 199 18.50 -10.33 5.00
CA SER A 199 19.29 -9.50 5.93
C SER A 199 19.74 -8.14 5.36
N CYS A 200 19.02 -7.58 4.38
CA CYS A 200 19.28 -6.23 3.89
C CYS A 200 18.68 -5.16 4.80
N ASN A 201 19.35 -4.01 4.90
CA ASN A 201 18.89 -2.85 5.66
C ASN A 201 18.61 -1.67 4.75
N LEU A 202 17.35 -1.20 4.73
CA LEU A 202 16.92 -0.01 4.02
C LEU A 202 16.53 1.05 5.05
N THR A 203 17.28 2.15 5.11
CA THR A 203 17.05 3.23 6.07
C THR A 203 16.86 4.56 5.38
N GLY A 204 15.77 5.27 5.66
CA GLY A 204 15.54 6.63 5.14
C GLY A 204 15.32 6.70 3.63
N CYS A 205 15.06 5.58 2.96
CA CYS A 205 14.80 5.54 1.52
C CYS A 205 13.39 6.05 1.19
N SER A 206 13.25 6.63 0.00
CA SER A 206 11.99 7.21 -0.49
C SER A 206 11.57 6.60 -1.83
N ALA A 207 10.37 6.04 -1.89
CA ALA A 207 9.78 5.47 -3.11
C ALA A 207 8.47 6.19 -3.46
N MET A 208 8.50 7.00 -4.52
CA MET A 208 7.42 7.93 -4.83
C MET A 208 6.96 7.81 -6.28
N ASP A 209 5.64 7.88 -6.49
CA ASP A 209 5.05 8.01 -7.83
C ASP A 209 5.48 6.87 -8.79
N ASN A 210 5.77 5.67 -8.28
CA ASN A 210 6.09 4.50 -9.12
C ASN A 210 4.78 3.81 -9.56
N GLU A 211 4.76 3.29 -10.79
CA GLU A 211 3.52 2.76 -11.37
C GLU A 211 3.05 1.46 -10.70
N TRP A 212 3.91 0.71 -10.01
CA TRP A 212 3.51 -0.44 -9.18
C TRP A 212 3.75 -0.17 -7.70
N HIS A 213 4.78 -0.80 -7.10
CA HIS A 213 5.01 -0.77 -5.65
C HIS A 213 6.12 0.22 -5.28
N GLY A 214 6.03 0.81 -4.08
CA GLY A 214 7.14 1.58 -3.52
C GLY A 214 8.32 0.66 -3.14
N PHE A 215 8.09 -0.22 -2.18
CA PHE A 215 9.05 -1.22 -1.71
C PHE A 215 8.45 -2.62 -1.85
N PHE A 216 9.16 -3.51 -2.52
CA PHE A 216 8.82 -4.93 -2.62
C PHE A 216 9.95 -5.78 -2.03
N VAL A 217 9.65 -6.53 -0.98
CA VAL A 217 10.55 -7.50 -0.35
C VAL A 217 9.97 -8.89 -0.61
N SER A 218 10.68 -9.70 -1.40
CA SER A 218 10.17 -10.98 -1.89
C SER A 218 11.18 -12.09 -1.63
N TYR A 219 10.75 -13.16 -0.97
CA TYR A 219 11.61 -14.28 -0.54
C TYR A 219 12.88 -13.85 0.21
N SER A 220 12.79 -12.76 0.99
CA SER A 220 13.95 -12.14 1.64
C SER A 220 13.67 -11.97 3.13
N THR A 221 14.24 -12.86 3.94
CA THR A 221 13.98 -12.90 5.39
C THR A 221 14.89 -11.94 6.14
N SER A 222 14.47 -11.56 7.36
CA SER A 222 15.30 -10.78 8.29
C SER A 222 15.74 -9.40 7.76
N CYS A 223 15.00 -8.82 6.81
CA CYS A 223 15.28 -7.48 6.32
C CYS A 223 14.77 -6.42 7.31
N ILE A 224 15.49 -5.31 7.38
CA ILE A 224 15.12 -4.15 8.21
C ILE A 224 14.79 -3.00 7.28
N LEU A 225 13.58 -2.48 7.39
CA LEU A 225 13.12 -1.28 6.71
C LEU A 225 12.79 -0.25 7.78
N MET A 226 13.62 0.79 7.90
CA MET A 226 13.49 1.81 8.93
C MET A 226 13.37 3.22 8.34
N ASN A 227 12.44 4.04 8.83
CA ASN A 227 12.29 5.45 8.42
C ASN A 227 12.07 5.65 6.91
N ASN A 228 11.55 4.66 6.19
CA ASN A 228 11.33 4.76 4.76
C ASN A 228 9.96 5.36 4.45
N THR A 229 9.85 5.98 3.28
CA THR A 229 8.64 6.67 2.82
C THR A 229 8.18 6.09 1.49
N ALA A 230 6.94 5.60 1.43
CA ALA A 230 6.29 5.13 0.20
C ALA A 230 5.03 5.96 -0.08
N MET A 231 5.03 6.75 -1.16
CA MET A 231 3.95 7.68 -1.44
C MET A 231 3.47 7.63 -2.89
N ARG A 232 2.14 7.66 -3.07
CA ARG A 232 1.51 7.78 -4.40
C ARG A 232 1.97 6.75 -5.41
N ASN A 233 2.30 5.54 -4.96
CA ASN A 233 2.57 4.42 -5.86
C ASN A 233 1.22 3.82 -6.30
N SER A 234 1.11 3.37 -7.55
CA SER A 234 -0.19 2.96 -8.11
C SER A 234 -0.68 1.58 -7.65
N ASP A 235 0.10 0.85 -6.84
CA ASP A 235 -0.35 -0.34 -6.12
C ASP A 235 -0.09 -0.19 -4.61
N PHE A 236 1.04 -0.74 -4.12
CA PHE A 236 1.34 -0.90 -2.71
C PHE A 236 2.46 0.03 -2.26
N GLY A 237 2.38 0.58 -1.05
CA GLY A 237 3.49 1.27 -0.43
C GLY A 237 4.63 0.30 -0.10
N PHE A 238 4.34 -0.67 0.76
CA PHE A 238 5.26 -1.73 1.19
C PHE A 238 4.61 -3.10 0.97
N PHE A 239 5.23 -3.94 0.14
CA PHE A 239 4.81 -5.31 -0.09
C PHE A 239 5.89 -6.28 0.39
N LEU A 240 5.53 -7.15 1.34
CA LEU A 240 6.32 -8.31 1.73
C LEU A 240 5.63 -9.58 1.20
N SER A 241 6.35 -10.39 0.43
CA SER A 241 5.88 -11.67 -0.09
C SER A 241 6.85 -12.78 0.27
N TYR A 242 6.39 -13.83 0.96
CA TYR A 242 7.23 -14.94 1.42
C TYR A 242 8.49 -14.48 2.19
N SER A 243 8.38 -13.39 2.95
CA SER A 243 9.52 -12.66 3.55
C SER A 243 9.36 -12.53 5.06
N SER A 244 9.57 -13.63 5.76
CA SER A 244 9.37 -13.74 7.21
C SER A 244 10.45 -13.01 8.03
N SER A 245 10.10 -12.69 9.27
CA SER A 245 11.01 -12.09 10.28
C SER A 245 11.60 -10.73 9.89
N CYS A 246 10.89 -9.96 9.07
CA CYS A 246 11.32 -8.60 8.71
C CYS A 246 10.79 -7.56 9.70
N ASP A 247 11.56 -6.50 9.92
CA ASP A 247 11.20 -5.39 10.79
C ASP A 247 10.95 -4.11 9.98
N LEU A 248 9.72 -3.60 10.07
CA LEU A 248 9.28 -2.36 9.44
C LEU A 248 9.04 -1.32 10.55
N ILE A 249 10.02 -0.44 10.75
CA ILE A 249 10.09 0.48 11.89
C ILE A 249 9.96 1.92 11.41
N ASN A 250 8.99 2.67 11.96
CA ASN A 250 8.80 4.09 11.69
C ASN A 250 8.71 4.43 10.19
N ASN A 251 8.04 3.59 9.42
CA ASN A 251 7.84 3.82 7.99
C ASN A 251 6.56 4.62 7.74
N THR A 252 6.54 5.35 6.62
CA THR A 252 5.39 6.17 6.20
C THR A 252 4.84 5.66 4.88
N ALA A 253 3.56 5.29 4.83
CA ALA A 253 2.86 4.91 3.61
C ALA A 253 1.63 5.81 3.39
N VAL A 254 1.65 6.63 2.35
CA VAL A 254 0.62 7.66 2.15
C VAL A 254 0.10 7.69 0.72
N ASN A 255 -1.21 7.71 0.55
CA ASN A 255 -1.87 7.85 -0.75
C ASN A 255 -1.42 6.80 -1.80
N ASN A 256 -1.04 5.59 -1.38
CA ASN A 256 -0.82 4.49 -2.33
C ASN A 256 -2.19 3.97 -2.78
N TYR A 257 -2.33 3.70 -4.07
CA TYR A 257 -3.65 3.46 -4.68
C TYR A 257 -4.39 2.25 -4.09
N GLN A 258 -3.66 1.18 -3.74
CA GLN A 258 -4.21 0.01 -3.09
C GLN A 258 -3.84 -0.01 -1.60
N HIS A 259 -2.71 -0.61 -1.22
CA HIS A 259 -2.39 -0.87 0.18
C HIS A 259 -1.24 0.00 0.67
N GLY A 260 -1.30 0.42 1.93
CA GLY A 260 -0.13 0.99 2.60
C GLY A 260 0.92 -0.10 2.80
N PHE A 261 0.53 -1.18 3.49
CA PHE A 261 1.36 -2.34 3.79
C PHE A 261 0.60 -3.63 3.46
N ILE A 262 1.23 -4.57 2.77
CA ILE A 262 0.72 -5.92 2.58
C ILE A 262 1.81 -6.94 2.89
N LEU A 263 1.49 -7.86 3.80
CA LEU A 263 2.32 -9.01 4.15
C LEU A 263 1.60 -10.27 3.66
N TYR A 264 2.16 -10.91 2.65
CA TYR A 264 1.66 -12.13 2.03
C TYR A 264 2.60 -13.29 2.35
N TYR A 265 2.09 -14.35 3.01
CA TYR A 265 2.91 -15.47 3.49
C TYR A 265 4.21 -15.04 4.19
N SER A 266 4.17 -13.96 4.96
CA SER A 266 5.33 -13.33 5.58
C SER A 266 5.15 -13.34 7.10
N ASP A 267 5.60 -14.43 7.70
CA ASP A 267 5.37 -14.73 9.12
C ASP A 267 6.32 -13.97 10.04
N SER A 268 5.88 -13.75 11.28
CA SER A 268 6.73 -13.22 12.36
C SER A 268 7.40 -11.87 12.05
N CYS A 269 6.77 -11.05 11.19
CA CYS A 269 7.26 -9.71 10.90
C CYS A 269 6.76 -8.70 11.94
N THR A 270 7.53 -7.64 12.15
CA THR A 270 7.17 -6.52 13.02
C THR A 270 6.83 -5.30 12.19
N ILE A 271 5.71 -4.63 12.49
CA ILE A 271 5.40 -3.29 12.01
C ILE A 271 5.23 -2.41 13.25
N THR A 272 6.10 -1.42 13.44
CA THR A 272 6.05 -0.56 14.62
C THR A 272 6.23 0.91 14.29
N GLN A 273 5.59 1.78 15.06
CA GLN A 273 5.72 3.24 14.96
C GLN A 273 5.44 3.81 13.57
N SER A 274 4.74 3.06 12.71
CA SER A 274 4.54 3.44 11.31
C SER A 274 3.28 4.29 11.14
N SER A 275 3.31 5.17 10.14
CA SER A 275 2.20 6.06 9.78
C SER A 275 1.62 5.65 8.43
N ILE A 276 0.33 5.30 8.42
CA ILE A 276 -0.36 4.73 7.25
C ILE A 276 -1.62 5.53 6.99
N ILE A 277 -1.62 6.35 5.94
CA ILE A 277 -2.64 7.39 5.77
C ILE A 277 -3.20 7.37 4.35
N ASP A 278 -4.52 7.40 4.22
CA ASP A 278 -5.22 7.63 2.94
C ASP A 278 -4.83 6.63 1.83
N ASN A 279 -4.53 5.37 2.18
CA ASN A 279 -4.26 4.32 1.18
C ASN A 279 -5.59 3.72 0.70
N GLY A 280 -5.76 3.57 -0.61
CA GLY A 280 -7.09 3.47 -1.21
C GLY A 280 -7.90 2.23 -0.85
N TRP A 281 -7.25 1.07 -0.71
CA TRP A 281 -7.90 -0.17 -0.27
C TRP A 281 -7.67 -0.41 1.23
N TYR A 282 -6.47 -0.83 1.61
CA TYR A 282 -6.18 -1.24 2.99
C TYR A 282 -5.01 -0.47 3.56
N GLY A 283 -5.08 -0.13 4.84
CA GLY A 283 -3.92 0.44 5.53
C GLY A 283 -2.84 -0.63 5.67
N ILE A 284 -3.19 -1.69 6.40
CA ILE A 284 -2.34 -2.87 6.59
C ILE A 284 -3.14 -4.13 6.25
N CYS A 285 -2.59 -5.01 5.43
CA CYS A 285 -3.16 -6.31 5.10
C CYS A 285 -2.21 -7.43 5.54
N LEU A 286 -2.67 -8.31 6.44
CA LEU A 286 -1.98 -9.54 6.83
C LEU A 286 -2.68 -10.71 6.13
N SER A 287 -2.06 -11.23 5.07
CA SER A 287 -2.63 -12.25 4.20
C SER A 287 -1.81 -13.54 4.26
N GLU A 288 -2.43 -14.64 4.68
CA GLU A 288 -1.79 -15.95 4.86
C GLU A 288 -0.50 -15.88 5.70
N SER A 289 -0.39 -14.87 6.55
CA SER A 289 0.76 -14.60 7.43
C SER A 289 0.36 -14.85 8.86
N SER A 290 1.29 -15.24 9.71
CA SER A 290 1.04 -15.63 11.10
C SER A 290 2.06 -15.00 12.03
N SER A 291 1.70 -14.86 13.31
CA SER A 291 2.62 -14.41 14.38
C SER A 291 3.26 -13.04 14.17
N CYS A 292 2.74 -12.21 13.26
CA CYS A 292 3.19 -10.82 13.10
C CYS A 292 2.83 -9.95 14.32
N MET A 293 3.63 -8.90 14.52
CA MET A 293 3.47 -7.94 15.61
C MET A 293 3.27 -6.53 15.06
N LEU A 294 2.13 -5.90 15.39
CA LEU A 294 1.78 -4.54 15.02
C LEU A 294 1.66 -3.72 16.31
N THR A 295 2.61 -2.79 16.54
CA THR A 295 2.65 -2.01 17.78
C THR A 295 2.86 -0.52 17.54
N ASN A 296 2.13 0.34 18.25
CA ASN A 296 2.30 1.80 18.17
C ASN A 296 2.15 2.37 16.73
N ASN A 297 1.32 1.77 15.88
CA ASN A 297 1.09 2.28 14.52
C ASN A 297 -0.13 3.21 14.48
N THR A 298 -0.09 4.20 13.60
CA THR A 298 -1.19 5.13 13.39
C THR A 298 -1.72 4.98 11.97
N LEU A 299 -2.99 4.58 11.85
CA LEU A 299 -3.72 4.48 10.61
C LEU A 299 -4.75 5.62 10.51
N LYS A 300 -4.98 6.14 9.31
CA LYS A 300 -6.04 7.14 9.07
C LYS A 300 -6.72 6.92 7.72
N ASN A 301 -8.05 7.03 7.69
CA ASN A 301 -8.92 6.81 6.54
C ASN A 301 -8.64 5.47 5.81
N CYS A 302 -8.24 4.47 6.59
CA CYS A 302 -7.90 3.11 6.16
C CYS A 302 -7.89 2.22 7.41
N GLY A 303 -7.74 0.90 7.26
CA GLY A 303 -7.79 -0.03 8.39
C GLY A 303 -6.82 -1.21 8.29
N LEU A 304 -6.87 -2.05 9.32
CA LEU A 304 -6.19 -3.35 9.34
C LEU A 304 -7.14 -4.44 8.88
N VAL A 305 -6.69 -5.25 7.93
CA VAL A 305 -7.40 -6.43 7.42
C VAL A 305 -6.54 -7.67 7.64
N ILE A 306 -7.16 -8.73 8.14
CA ILE A 306 -6.53 -10.03 8.29
C ILE A 306 -7.25 -11.03 7.39
N SER A 307 -6.49 -11.88 6.69
CA SER A 307 -7.08 -12.98 5.95
C SER A 307 -6.15 -14.19 5.91
N GLY A 308 -6.75 -15.37 5.91
CA GLY A 308 -6.01 -16.61 5.77
C GLY A 308 -6.89 -17.81 6.00
N THR A 309 -6.43 -18.96 5.51
CA THR A 309 -7.20 -20.22 5.51
C THR A 309 -6.97 -21.08 6.74
N SER A 310 -5.97 -20.74 7.56
CA SER A 310 -5.69 -21.41 8.84
C SER A 310 -5.96 -20.50 10.03
N ARG A 311 -6.32 -21.08 11.17
CA ARG A 311 -6.52 -20.33 12.42
C ARG A 311 -5.27 -19.54 12.81
N SER A 312 -4.07 -20.08 12.58
CA SER A 312 -2.80 -19.40 12.87
C SER A 312 -2.61 -18.11 12.08
N ASN A 313 -3.19 -17.99 10.88
CA ASN A 313 -3.11 -16.75 10.09
C ASN A 313 -3.93 -15.60 10.68
N TRP A 314 -4.68 -15.85 11.75
CA TRP A 314 -5.51 -14.86 12.43
C TRP A 314 -5.00 -14.51 13.83
N LEU A 315 -3.88 -15.12 14.24
CA LEU A 315 -3.30 -14.97 15.57
C LEU A 315 -2.02 -14.12 15.47
N HIS A 316 -2.16 -12.86 15.89
CA HIS A 316 -1.13 -11.83 15.85
C HIS A 316 -1.02 -11.14 17.21
N VAL A 317 0.00 -10.30 17.36
CA VAL A 317 0.13 -9.37 18.49
C VAL A 317 -0.14 -7.97 17.97
N ILE A 318 -1.32 -7.43 18.27
CA ILE A 318 -1.70 -6.07 17.88
C ILE A 318 -1.92 -5.28 19.17
N SER A 319 -1.16 -4.20 19.35
CA SER A 319 -1.25 -3.35 20.54
C SER A 319 -0.98 -1.89 20.21
N ASN A 320 -1.58 -0.97 20.95
CA ASN A 320 -1.39 0.48 20.79
C ASN A 320 -1.47 0.96 19.33
N THR A 321 -2.27 0.29 18.50
CA THR A 321 -2.44 0.66 17.10
C THR A 321 -3.80 1.32 16.96
N THR A 322 -3.81 2.50 16.35
CA THR A 322 -5.02 3.32 16.18
C THR A 322 -5.42 3.41 14.72
N VAL A 323 -6.72 3.56 14.49
CA VAL A 323 -7.32 3.98 13.23
C VAL A 323 -8.20 5.18 13.54
N ASN A 324 -8.06 6.29 12.82
CA ASN A 324 -8.85 7.51 13.02
C ASN A 324 -8.87 7.95 14.50
N ASP A 325 -7.70 7.95 15.14
CA ASP A 325 -7.45 8.35 16.53
C ASP A 325 -8.07 7.45 17.62
N LEU A 326 -8.82 6.40 17.27
CA LEU A 326 -9.34 5.40 18.19
C LEU A 326 -8.57 4.08 18.07
N PRO A 327 -8.49 3.26 19.13
CA PRO A 327 -7.82 1.96 19.08
C PRO A 327 -8.55 0.98 18.15
N ILE A 328 -7.78 0.05 17.58
CA ILE A 328 -8.34 -1.14 16.93
C ILE A 328 -8.80 -2.13 18.00
N GLY A 329 -10.05 -2.59 17.90
CA GLY A 329 -10.59 -3.66 18.71
C GLY A 329 -10.16 -5.02 18.17
N TYR A 330 -8.93 -5.46 18.46
CA TYR A 330 -8.47 -6.80 18.12
C TYR A 330 -8.75 -7.78 19.28
N ILE A 331 -9.87 -8.49 19.20
CA ILE A 331 -10.32 -9.43 20.22
C ILE A 331 -10.03 -10.84 19.70
N ARG A 332 -9.19 -11.59 20.43
CA ARG A 332 -8.77 -12.93 20.02
C ARG A 332 -8.99 -13.98 21.09
N SER A 333 -9.52 -15.14 20.68
CA SER A 333 -9.61 -16.34 21.53
C SER A 333 -10.26 -16.09 22.89
N VAL A 334 -11.39 -15.38 22.89
CA VAL A 334 -12.22 -15.16 24.09
C VAL A 334 -13.61 -15.77 23.91
N TRP A 335 -14.29 -15.98 25.04
CA TRP A 335 -15.60 -16.60 25.11
C TRP A 335 -16.60 -15.68 25.82
N ASP A 336 -17.86 -15.69 25.39
CA ASP A 336 -19.02 -15.15 26.11
C ASP A 336 -18.81 -13.72 26.64
N THR A 337 -18.12 -12.89 25.85
CA THR A 337 -17.71 -11.54 26.22
C THR A 337 -18.55 -10.50 25.48
N ASN A 338 -18.98 -9.45 26.17
CA ASN A 338 -19.64 -8.31 25.54
C ASN A 338 -18.64 -7.19 25.26
N ILE A 339 -18.65 -6.67 24.03
CA ILE A 339 -17.74 -5.64 23.53
C ILE A 339 -18.56 -4.41 23.16
N ASP A 340 -18.32 -3.30 23.86
CA ASP A 340 -18.86 -2.00 23.48
C ASP A 340 -18.09 -1.45 22.28
N GLY A 341 -18.71 -1.53 21.10
CA GLY A 341 -18.12 -1.12 19.83
C GLY A 341 -17.77 0.36 19.77
N ARG A 342 -18.34 1.21 20.63
CA ARG A 342 -18.05 2.67 20.69
C ARG A 342 -16.61 2.98 21.10
N GLN A 343 -15.90 2.01 21.66
CA GLN A 343 -14.52 2.16 22.11
C GLN A 343 -13.50 2.07 20.96
N TYR A 344 -13.91 1.58 19.79
CA TYR A 344 -13.01 1.21 18.71
C TYR A 344 -13.44 1.83 17.38
N SER A 345 -12.47 2.16 16.54
CA SER A 345 -12.71 2.61 15.15
C SER A 345 -12.98 1.47 14.18
N GLN A 346 -12.48 0.28 14.50
CA GLN A 346 -12.77 -0.99 13.81
C GLN A 346 -12.67 -2.14 14.81
N VAL A 347 -13.41 -3.23 14.58
CA VAL A 347 -13.36 -4.43 15.41
C VAL A 347 -13.00 -5.65 14.58
N ILE A 348 -12.04 -6.44 15.06
CA ILE A 348 -11.66 -7.73 14.48
C ILE A 348 -11.78 -8.79 15.57
N LEU A 349 -12.69 -9.75 15.37
CA LEU A 349 -12.81 -10.93 16.20
C LEU A 349 -12.06 -12.10 15.55
N THR A 350 -11.17 -12.74 16.30
CA THR A 350 -10.45 -13.91 15.81
C THR A 350 -10.57 -15.10 16.76
N ASN A 351 -10.99 -16.25 16.24
CA ASN A 351 -11.13 -17.47 17.02
C ASN A 351 -11.99 -17.29 18.30
N CYS A 352 -13.03 -16.47 18.25
CA CYS A 352 -13.89 -16.15 19.39
C CYS A 352 -15.14 -17.02 19.42
N THR A 353 -15.76 -17.18 20.59
CA THR A 353 -17.02 -17.92 20.72
C THR A 353 -18.01 -17.17 21.58
N GLY A 354 -19.27 -17.03 21.16
CA GLY A 354 -20.29 -16.38 21.99
C GLY A 354 -20.06 -14.89 22.28
N VAL A 355 -19.16 -14.23 21.55
CA VAL A 355 -18.84 -12.81 21.76
C VAL A 355 -19.92 -11.93 21.14
N THR A 356 -20.35 -10.90 21.86
CA THR A 356 -21.27 -9.87 21.35
C THR A 356 -20.50 -8.57 21.10
N VAL A 357 -20.67 -7.95 19.94
CA VAL A 357 -20.20 -6.59 19.64
C VAL A 357 -21.41 -5.70 19.40
N GLU A 358 -21.52 -4.62 20.17
CA GLU A 358 -22.70 -3.76 20.13
C GLU A 358 -22.43 -2.26 20.07
N ASN A 359 -23.37 -1.52 19.46
CA ASN A 359 -23.44 -0.05 19.46
C ASN A 359 -22.25 0.67 18.81
N GLY A 360 -21.41 -0.03 18.04
CA GLY A 360 -20.26 0.56 17.38
C GLY A 360 -20.61 1.42 16.17
N ILE A 361 -19.77 2.41 15.90
CA ILE A 361 -19.83 3.26 14.70
C ILE A 361 -18.48 3.15 14.00
N PHE A 362 -18.46 2.44 12.88
CA PHE A 362 -17.25 2.10 12.14
C PHE A 362 -17.24 2.82 10.79
N LYS A 363 -16.50 3.92 10.71
CA LYS A 363 -16.54 4.84 9.58
C LYS A 363 -15.15 5.18 9.07
N ASP A 364 -15.02 5.29 7.75
CA ASP A 364 -13.79 5.71 7.07
C ASP A 364 -12.63 4.76 7.44
N VAL A 365 -12.93 3.46 7.51
CA VAL A 365 -11.99 2.36 7.76
C VAL A 365 -12.04 1.34 6.62
N SER A 366 -11.09 0.39 6.60
CA SER A 366 -11.10 -0.65 5.56
C SER A 366 -12.26 -1.63 5.72
N ILE A 367 -12.41 -2.20 6.92
CA ILE A 367 -13.53 -3.09 7.27
C ILE A 367 -14.04 -2.69 8.65
N GLY A 368 -15.36 -2.45 8.76
CA GLY A 368 -15.95 -2.00 10.03
C GLY A 368 -15.85 -3.06 11.13
N ILE A 369 -16.43 -4.24 10.88
CA ILE A 369 -16.25 -5.43 11.73
C ILE A 369 -15.82 -6.63 10.89
N GLN A 370 -14.74 -7.30 11.29
CA GLN A 370 -14.23 -8.51 10.65
C GLN A 370 -14.22 -9.71 11.62
N LEU A 371 -14.79 -10.85 11.21
CA LEU A 371 -14.78 -12.11 11.95
C LEU A 371 -13.97 -13.17 11.20
N GLY A 372 -13.02 -13.78 11.90
CA GLY A 372 -12.27 -14.95 11.43
C GLY A 372 -12.36 -16.10 12.42
N PHE A 373 -12.76 -17.28 11.95
CA PHE A 373 -12.83 -18.50 12.80
C PHE A 373 -13.72 -18.34 14.05
N CYS A 374 -14.77 -17.52 13.99
CA CYS A 374 -15.65 -17.25 15.12
C CYS A 374 -16.87 -18.17 15.14
N ILE A 375 -17.37 -18.50 16.33
CA ILE A 375 -18.52 -19.40 16.52
C ILE A 375 -19.57 -18.72 17.39
N GLY A 376 -20.83 -18.69 16.98
CA GLY A 376 -21.91 -18.24 17.86
C GLY A 376 -21.81 -16.78 18.31
N CYS A 377 -21.05 -15.94 17.62
CA CYS A 377 -20.88 -14.53 17.99
C CYS A 377 -22.07 -13.69 17.49
N SER A 378 -22.34 -12.56 18.14
CA SER A 378 -23.45 -11.66 17.82
C SER A 378 -22.95 -10.26 17.49
N LEU A 379 -23.38 -9.69 16.36
CA LEU A 379 -23.18 -8.29 16.03
C LEU A 379 -24.55 -7.60 16.07
N THR A 380 -24.73 -6.66 17.00
CA THR A 380 -26.03 -6.00 17.21
C THR A 380 -25.92 -4.48 17.31
N ASN A 381 -26.87 -3.75 16.72
CA ASN A 381 -26.94 -2.28 16.81
C ASN A 381 -25.66 -1.56 16.34
N ASN A 382 -24.89 -2.14 15.43
CA ASN A 382 -23.69 -1.50 14.89
C ASN A 382 -24.01 -0.75 13.60
N THR A 383 -23.29 0.34 13.36
CA THR A 383 -23.33 1.09 12.09
C THR A 383 -21.96 1.04 11.42
N ALA A 384 -21.91 0.60 10.17
CA ALA A 384 -20.70 0.61 9.36
C ALA A 384 -20.95 1.42 8.08
N SER A 385 -20.15 2.47 7.85
CA SER A 385 -20.32 3.33 6.68
C SER A 385 -19.03 3.87 6.08
N TYR A 386 -19.04 4.18 4.78
CA TYR A 386 -17.86 4.70 4.06
C TYR A 386 -16.63 3.78 4.16
N ASN A 387 -16.87 2.47 4.22
CA ASN A 387 -15.81 1.46 4.25
C ASN A 387 -15.77 0.68 2.95
N ILE A 388 -14.74 -0.14 2.76
CA ILE A 388 -14.75 -1.12 1.66
C ILE A 388 -15.74 -2.23 1.99
N ILE A 389 -15.71 -2.72 3.22
CA ILE A 389 -16.70 -3.70 3.68
C ILE A 389 -17.26 -3.24 5.03
N GLY A 390 -18.59 -3.19 5.14
CA GLY A 390 -19.23 -2.89 6.42
C GLY A 390 -18.98 -4.01 7.44
N PHE A 391 -19.43 -5.23 7.11
CA PHE A 391 -19.30 -6.42 7.94
C PHE A 391 -18.73 -7.60 7.14
N SER A 392 -17.70 -8.26 7.66
CA SER A 392 -17.02 -9.37 6.96
C SER A 392 -16.90 -10.61 7.83
N LEU A 393 -17.28 -11.78 7.30
CA LEU A 393 -17.12 -13.07 7.97
C LEU A 393 -16.30 -14.03 7.10
N LEU A 394 -15.35 -14.71 7.73
CA LEU A 394 -14.56 -15.80 7.15
C LEU A 394 -14.45 -16.96 8.14
N PHE A 395 -14.63 -18.19 7.66
CA PHE A 395 -14.56 -19.43 8.44
C PHE A 395 -15.36 -19.37 9.75
N SER A 396 -16.46 -18.61 9.77
CA SER A 396 -17.23 -18.30 10.97
C SER A 396 -18.64 -18.88 10.87
N SER A 397 -19.12 -19.47 11.96
CA SER A 397 -20.37 -20.23 11.94
C SER A 397 -21.29 -19.93 13.11
N GLY A 398 -22.59 -20.11 12.89
CA GLY A 398 -23.61 -19.91 13.92
C GLY A 398 -23.69 -18.47 14.46
N CYS A 399 -23.08 -17.50 13.78
CA CYS A 399 -23.07 -16.11 14.23
C CYS A 399 -24.40 -15.42 13.89
N THR A 400 -24.81 -14.45 14.70
CA THR A 400 -26.03 -13.65 14.48
C THR A 400 -25.68 -12.21 14.17
N LEU A 401 -26.19 -11.66 13.08
CA LEU A 401 -26.08 -10.24 12.74
C LEU A 401 -27.48 -9.66 12.72
N MET A 402 -27.79 -8.80 13.70
CA MET A 402 -29.13 -8.26 13.86
C MET A 402 -29.16 -6.76 14.17
N ASN A 403 -30.13 -6.05 13.60
CA ASN A 403 -30.33 -4.61 13.82
C ASN A 403 -29.08 -3.75 13.55
N ASN A 404 -28.22 -4.18 12.62
CA ASN A 404 -27.09 -3.38 12.17
C ASN A 404 -27.49 -2.52 10.97
N THR A 405 -26.73 -1.46 10.75
CA THR A 405 -26.84 -0.57 9.59
C THR A 405 -25.55 -0.63 8.80
N SER A 406 -25.65 -0.86 7.49
CA SER A 406 -24.53 -0.84 6.57
C SER A 406 -24.86 0.10 5.41
N SER A 407 -24.10 1.19 5.29
CA SER A 407 -24.40 2.22 4.28
C SER A 407 -23.20 2.87 3.64
N GLU A 408 -23.28 3.18 2.35
CA GLU A 408 -22.19 3.87 1.63
C GLU A 408 -20.86 3.12 1.72
N ASN A 409 -20.91 1.79 1.87
CA ASN A 409 -19.74 0.93 1.75
C ASN A 409 -19.61 0.42 0.31
N MET A 410 -18.43 -0.06 -0.09
CA MET A 410 -18.34 -0.80 -1.35
C MET A 410 -19.19 -2.08 -1.28
N TYR A 411 -19.04 -2.86 -0.20
CA TYR A 411 -19.89 -4.00 0.13
C TYR A 411 -20.55 -3.80 1.51
N GLY A 412 -21.86 -4.01 1.59
CA GLY A 412 -22.58 -3.86 2.85
C GLY A 412 -22.21 -4.96 3.86
N ILE A 413 -22.31 -6.21 3.43
CA ILE A 413 -21.89 -7.41 4.16
C ILE A 413 -21.26 -8.43 3.20
N TYR A 414 -20.19 -9.09 3.65
CA TYR A 414 -19.44 -10.04 2.83
C TYR A 414 -19.19 -11.34 3.60
N LEU A 415 -19.84 -12.43 3.19
CA LEU A 415 -19.61 -13.78 3.71
C LEU A 415 -18.71 -14.56 2.74
N SER A 416 -17.52 -14.92 3.21
CA SER A 416 -16.51 -15.63 2.40
C SER A 416 -16.30 -17.08 2.87
N SER A 417 -15.24 -17.72 2.38
CA SER A 417 -14.93 -19.14 2.56
C SER A 417 -15.21 -19.67 3.97
N GLY A 418 -15.85 -20.84 4.04
CA GLY A 418 -16.05 -21.58 5.28
C GLY A 418 -17.11 -21.02 6.24
N CYS A 419 -17.89 -20.02 5.84
CA CYS A 419 -19.02 -19.56 6.64
C CYS A 419 -20.23 -20.50 6.51
N SER A 420 -20.97 -20.71 7.60
CA SER A 420 -22.19 -21.54 7.60
C SER A 420 -23.06 -21.31 8.83
N GLY A 421 -24.37 -21.52 8.69
CA GLY A 421 -25.32 -21.46 9.78
C GLY A 421 -25.44 -20.08 10.43
N ASN A 422 -24.95 -19.03 9.77
CA ASN A 422 -25.09 -17.67 10.27
C ASN A 422 -26.52 -17.17 10.05
N LEU A 423 -27.00 -16.29 10.93
CA LEU A 423 -28.35 -15.73 10.91
C LEU A 423 -28.29 -14.20 10.78
N ILE A 424 -28.77 -13.68 9.65
CA ILE A 424 -28.69 -12.26 9.29
C ILE A 424 -30.11 -11.73 9.06
N PHE A 425 -30.62 -10.90 9.98
CA PHE A 425 -31.98 -10.36 9.90
C PHE A 425 -32.11 -9.01 10.62
N PHE A 426 -33.14 -8.23 10.31
CA PHE A 426 -33.38 -6.86 10.78
C PHE A 426 -32.25 -5.86 10.51
N ASN A 427 -31.33 -6.16 9.60
CA ASN A 427 -30.30 -5.22 9.20
C ASN A 427 -30.84 -4.26 8.13
N ARG A 428 -30.20 -3.09 8.02
CA ARG A 428 -30.51 -2.07 7.00
C ARG A 428 -29.31 -1.92 6.08
N PHE A 429 -29.50 -2.23 4.80
CA PHE A 429 -28.50 -2.04 3.76
C PHE A 429 -28.98 -0.94 2.81
N PHE A 430 -28.20 0.12 2.65
CA PHE A 430 -28.55 1.19 1.72
C PHE A 430 -27.33 1.93 1.16
N LEU A 431 -27.41 2.37 -0.09
CA LEU A 431 -26.39 3.14 -0.80
C LEU A 431 -25.01 2.45 -0.83
N ASN A 432 -24.95 1.13 -0.69
CA ASN A 432 -23.70 0.40 -0.91
C ASN A 432 -23.39 0.36 -2.41
N ILE A 433 -22.13 0.60 -2.77
CA ILE A 433 -21.74 0.97 -4.14
C ILE A 433 -21.75 -0.23 -5.08
N GLU A 434 -21.14 -1.35 -4.66
CA GLU A 434 -21.06 -2.56 -5.48
C GLU A 434 -22.23 -3.49 -5.17
N LEU A 435 -22.36 -3.92 -3.91
CA LEU A 435 -23.45 -4.81 -3.49
C LEU A 435 -23.85 -4.56 -2.02
N ASN A 436 -25.15 -4.65 -1.76
CA ASN A 436 -25.67 -4.65 -0.39
C ASN A 436 -25.22 -5.88 0.40
N ALA A 437 -25.16 -7.04 -0.25
CA ALA A 437 -24.68 -8.29 0.35
C ALA A 437 -24.04 -9.22 -0.69
N TYR A 438 -23.01 -9.94 -0.24
CA TYR A 438 -22.38 -11.01 -1.02
C TYR A 438 -22.16 -12.25 -0.14
N ASP A 439 -22.68 -13.40 -0.59
CA ASP A 439 -22.53 -14.70 0.07
C ASP A 439 -21.92 -15.72 -0.89
N ASN A 440 -20.64 -16.01 -0.67
CA ASN A 440 -19.87 -16.95 -1.48
C ASN A 440 -19.48 -18.20 -0.67
N SER A 441 -20.31 -18.57 0.30
CA SER A 441 -19.97 -19.53 1.35
C SER A 441 -21.02 -20.64 1.52
N GLY A 442 -20.94 -21.39 2.62
CA GLY A 442 -21.91 -22.45 2.94
C GLY A 442 -23.30 -21.90 3.30
N PRO A 443 -24.26 -22.76 3.71
CA PRO A 443 -25.64 -22.33 3.90
C PRO A 443 -25.77 -21.34 5.05
N ASN A 444 -26.10 -20.08 4.75
CA ASN A 444 -26.45 -19.04 5.73
C ASN A 444 -27.93 -18.67 5.60
N ASN A 445 -28.49 -18.08 6.65
CA ASN A 445 -29.89 -17.66 6.71
C ASN A 445 -29.97 -16.13 6.70
N TRP A 446 -30.58 -15.57 5.67
CA TRP A 446 -30.78 -14.13 5.48
C TRP A 446 -32.15 -13.64 5.98
N ASP A 447 -32.81 -14.47 6.77
CA ASP A 447 -34.05 -14.20 7.50
C ASP A 447 -34.18 -15.22 8.64
N ASN A 448 -35.06 -14.96 9.60
CA ASN A 448 -35.37 -15.87 10.70
C ASN A 448 -36.65 -16.71 10.48
N GLY A 449 -37.16 -16.78 9.24
CA GLY A 449 -38.43 -17.42 8.88
C GLY A 449 -39.68 -16.57 9.11
N ILE A 450 -39.53 -15.38 9.71
CA ILE A 450 -40.61 -14.40 9.90
C ILE A 450 -40.15 -13.01 9.42
N HIS A 451 -38.87 -12.72 9.59
CA HIS A 451 -38.27 -11.41 9.49
C HIS A 451 -36.95 -11.48 8.72
N GLY A 452 -36.81 -10.66 7.67
CA GLY A 452 -35.63 -10.56 6.82
C GLY A 452 -34.84 -9.27 7.05
N ASN A 453 -34.29 -8.68 6.01
CA ASN A 453 -33.50 -7.44 6.05
C ASN A 453 -34.13 -6.36 5.17
N PHE A 454 -33.74 -5.12 5.40
CA PHE A 454 -34.07 -3.99 4.53
C PHE A 454 -32.98 -3.81 3.47
N TRP A 455 -33.41 -3.68 2.22
CA TRP A 455 -32.58 -3.51 1.04
C TRP A 455 -33.12 -2.32 0.25
N ASP A 456 -32.31 -1.30 0.00
CA ASP A 456 -32.75 -0.10 -0.72
C ASP A 456 -32.99 -0.32 -2.23
N ASP A 457 -32.39 -1.37 -2.79
CA ASP A 457 -32.53 -1.81 -4.17
C ASP A 457 -33.63 -2.87 -4.37
N PHE A 458 -34.34 -3.27 -3.30
CA PHE A 458 -35.43 -4.23 -3.41
C PHE A 458 -36.68 -3.62 -4.04
N ASN A 459 -37.16 -4.26 -5.11
CA ASN A 459 -38.32 -3.80 -5.88
C ASN A 459 -39.69 -3.95 -5.18
N GLY A 460 -39.70 -4.54 -3.98
CA GLY A 460 -40.90 -4.73 -3.16
C GLY A 460 -41.73 -6.00 -3.44
N THR A 461 -41.25 -6.93 -4.29
CA THR A 461 -41.96 -8.18 -4.61
C THR A 461 -41.04 -9.40 -4.58
N GLY A 462 -41.53 -10.50 -3.99
CA GLY A 462 -40.81 -11.77 -3.95
C GLY A 462 -39.70 -11.84 -2.90
N MET A 463 -38.70 -12.67 -3.16
CA MET A 463 -37.51 -12.86 -2.32
C MET A 463 -36.38 -11.97 -2.82
N TYR A 464 -35.52 -11.49 -1.93
CA TYR A 464 -34.32 -10.76 -2.32
C TYR A 464 -33.16 -11.75 -2.51
N SER A 465 -32.56 -11.77 -3.70
CA SER A 465 -31.43 -12.65 -4.01
C SER A 465 -30.14 -12.05 -3.47
N ILE A 466 -29.36 -12.87 -2.76
CA ILE A 466 -28.02 -12.50 -2.31
C ILE A 466 -27.03 -12.95 -3.37
N ALA A 467 -26.21 -12.03 -3.86
CA ALA A 467 -25.21 -12.35 -4.87
C ALA A 467 -24.11 -13.27 -4.31
N GLY A 468 -23.53 -14.12 -5.17
CA GLY A 468 -22.45 -15.04 -4.81
C GLY A 468 -22.81 -16.51 -5.03
N ALA A 469 -21.83 -17.41 -4.88
CA ALA A 469 -22.01 -18.82 -5.22
C ALA A 469 -22.89 -19.62 -4.24
N ALA A 470 -23.29 -19.03 -3.11
CA ALA A 470 -24.17 -19.69 -2.15
C ALA A 470 -25.62 -19.76 -2.61
N GLU A 471 -26.01 -18.98 -3.63
CA GLU A 471 -27.39 -18.88 -4.14
C GLU A 471 -28.40 -18.64 -3.00
N SER A 472 -28.03 -17.74 -2.07
CA SER A 472 -28.83 -17.46 -0.89
C SER A 472 -29.91 -16.42 -1.17
N PHE A 473 -30.99 -16.45 -0.38
CA PHE A 473 -32.11 -15.53 -0.50
C PHE A 473 -32.57 -15.07 0.87
N ASP A 474 -32.96 -13.81 0.96
CA ASP A 474 -33.82 -13.32 2.02
C ASP A 474 -35.28 -13.53 1.59
N ARG A 475 -36.01 -14.36 2.33
CA ARG A 475 -37.41 -14.72 2.03
C ARG A 475 -38.42 -13.73 2.60
N HIS A 476 -37.98 -12.83 3.48
CA HIS A 476 -38.82 -11.88 4.19
C HIS A 476 -38.27 -10.44 4.12
N PRO A 477 -37.91 -9.93 2.92
CA PRO A 477 -37.32 -8.60 2.78
C PRO A 477 -38.30 -7.51 3.17
N TYR A 478 -37.79 -6.46 3.80
CA TYR A 478 -38.56 -5.29 4.23
C TYR A 478 -38.49 -4.15 3.23
N ILE A 479 -39.60 -3.43 3.08
CA ILE A 479 -39.71 -2.19 2.30
C ILE A 479 -39.81 -1.01 3.27
N TYR A 480 -39.12 0.09 2.94
CA TYR A 480 -39.10 1.32 3.73
C TYR A 480 -40.53 1.86 3.93
N GLY A 481 -40.89 2.21 5.18
CA GLY A 481 -42.20 2.77 5.54
C GLY A 481 -43.20 1.80 6.18
N GLN A 482 -42.88 0.51 6.30
CA GLN A 482 -43.61 -0.42 7.17
C GLN A 482 -43.06 -0.33 8.61
N PRO A 483 -43.90 -0.28 9.66
CA PRO A 483 -43.42 -0.27 11.05
C PRO A 483 -42.65 -1.56 11.33
N LEU A 484 -41.48 -1.43 11.97
CA LEU A 484 -40.70 -2.58 12.43
C LEU A 484 -41.55 -3.42 13.40
N PRO A 485 -41.50 -4.76 13.33
CA PRO A 485 -41.99 -5.60 14.39
C PRO A 485 -41.27 -5.23 15.68
N THR A 486 -41.99 -4.68 16.65
CA THR A 486 -41.45 -4.43 17.98
C THR A 486 -41.17 -5.77 18.63
N ASN A 487 -39.91 -6.08 18.91
CA ASN A 487 -39.59 -7.11 19.89
C ASN A 487 -40.26 -6.67 21.21
N THR A 488 -41.30 -7.37 21.62
CA THR A 488 -41.98 -7.11 22.88
C THR A 488 -41.03 -7.46 24.03
N THR A 489 -40.23 -6.50 24.45
CA THR A 489 -39.92 -6.19 25.86
C THR A 489 -39.14 -4.86 25.92
N THR A 490 -39.75 -3.89 26.59
CA THR A 490 -39.24 -2.58 27.03
C THR A 490 -38.99 -1.46 25.99
N THR A 491 -40.00 -0.60 25.89
CA THR A 491 -39.99 0.89 25.81
C THR A 491 -38.60 1.53 26.04
N THR A 492 -38.08 2.43 25.21
CA THR A 492 -38.68 3.69 24.70
C THR A 492 -38.17 4.04 23.30
N LEU A 493 -39.09 4.35 22.37
CA LEU A 493 -38.79 4.98 21.09
C LEU A 493 -38.20 6.38 21.32
N ASN A 494 -36.95 6.60 20.89
CA ASN A 494 -36.50 7.90 20.38
C ASN A 494 -35.38 7.82 19.31
N ASP A 495 -34.88 6.63 18.93
CA ASP A 495 -33.65 6.53 18.15
C ASP A 495 -33.83 6.44 16.61
N GLY A 496 -35.06 6.62 16.10
CA GLY A 496 -35.33 6.57 14.65
C GLY A 496 -35.26 7.92 13.91
N PHE A 497 -35.35 9.04 14.64
CA PHE A 497 -35.48 10.38 14.04
C PHE A 497 -34.16 11.16 13.95
N GLU A 498 -33.17 10.82 14.79
CA GLU A 498 -31.85 11.48 14.82
C GLU A 498 -30.93 11.04 13.67
N VAL A 499 -30.99 9.77 13.24
CA VAL A 499 -30.14 9.23 12.16
C VAL A 499 -30.55 9.78 10.78
N LEU A 500 -31.84 10.03 10.58
CA LEU A 500 -32.36 10.66 9.34
C LEU A 500 -32.01 12.15 9.28
N LEU A 501 -31.98 12.85 10.44
CA LEU A 501 -31.58 14.25 10.47
C LEU A 501 -30.08 14.41 10.17
N GLN A 502 -29.20 13.52 10.65
CA GLN A 502 -27.77 13.61 10.34
C GLN A 502 -27.44 13.36 8.86
N SER A 503 -28.15 12.43 8.21
CA SER A 503 -27.99 12.15 6.78
C SER A 503 -28.58 13.26 5.89
N ILE A 504 -29.68 13.90 6.30
CA ILE A 504 -30.23 15.09 5.60
C ILE A 504 -29.35 16.34 5.82
N VAL A 505 -28.75 16.51 7.00
CA VAL A 505 -27.86 17.66 7.31
C VAL A 505 -26.54 17.56 6.52
N LEU A 506 -26.01 16.36 6.29
CA LEU A 506 -24.83 16.17 5.42
C LEU A 506 -25.16 16.36 3.93
N GLY A 507 -26.32 15.89 3.45
CA GLY A 507 -26.78 16.14 2.08
C GLY A 507 -27.05 17.62 1.76
N LEU A 508 -27.50 18.40 2.74
CA LEU A 508 -27.67 19.85 2.60
C LEU A 508 -26.34 20.63 2.64
N SER A 509 -25.31 20.10 3.32
CA SER A 509 -24.00 20.76 3.43
C SER A 509 -23.26 20.89 2.08
N LEU A 510 -23.43 19.92 1.18
CA LEU A 510 -22.89 19.93 -0.18
C LEU A 510 -23.62 20.92 -1.11
N LEU A 511 -24.94 21.09 -0.96
CA LEU A 511 -25.73 22.09 -1.71
C LEU A 511 -25.43 23.53 -1.27
N SER A 512 -25.10 23.76 0.00
CA SER A 512 -24.70 25.08 0.49
C SER A 512 -23.33 25.56 0.01
N ILE A 513 -22.39 24.66 -0.32
CA ILE A 513 -21.06 25.03 -0.83
C ILE A 513 -21.15 25.48 -2.29
N VAL A 514 -21.99 24.85 -3.11
CA VAL A 514 -22.22 25.25 -4.52
C VAL A 514 -22.97 26.60 -4.59
N ALA A 515 -23.88 26.89 -3.66
CA ALA A 515 -24.59 28.18 -3.61
C ALA A 515 -23.68 29.35 -3.18
N ILE A 516 -22.70 29.13 -2.30
CA ILE A 516 -21.78 30.18 -1.83
C ILE A 516 -20.76 30.57 -2.91
N VAL A 517 -20.30 29.62 -3.74
CA VAL A 517 -19.39 29.93 -4.87
C VAL A 517 -20.09 30.73 -5.98
N VAL A 518 -21.39 30.50 -6.22
CA VAL A 518 -22.17 31.27 -7.21
C VAL A 518 -22.51 32.69 -6.72
N VAL A 519 -22.67 32.90 -5.41
CA VAL A 519 -22.95 34.25 -4.84
C VAL A 519 -21.68 35.12 -4.74
N VAL A 520 -20.49 34.54 -4.61
CA VAL A 520 -19.22 35.30 -4.56
C VAL A 520 -18.77 35.75 -5.96
N VAL A 521 -19.06 34.99 -7.03
CA VAL A 521 -18.70 35.38 -8.40
C VAL A 521 -19.63 36.45 -9.01
N LEU A 522 -20.84 36.65 -8.46
CA LEU A 522 -21.79 37.67 -8.95
C LEU A 522 -21.74 39.03 -8.21
N LYS A 523 -20.88 39.19 -7.18
CA LYS A 523 -20.77 40.45 -6.40
C LYS A 523 -19.59 41.36 -6.73
N ILE A 524 -18.76 41.03 -7.73
CA ILE A 524 -17.71 41.93 -8.21
C ILE A 524 -18.06 42.45 -9.61
N ARG A 525 -18.94 43.45 -9.67
CA ARG A 525 -19.00 44.44 -10.76
C ARG A 525 -19.14 45.84 -10.13
N PRO A 526 -18.30 46.84 -10.46
CA PRO A 526 -18.41 48.17 -9.89
C PRO A 526 -19.64 48.88 -10.48
N ARG A 527 -20.54 49.37 -9.63
CA ARG A 527 -21.58 50.34 -10.02
C ARG A 527 -20.94 51.74 -10.09
N VAL A 528 -20.90 52.28 -11.31
CA VAL A 528 -20.82 53.71 -11.57
C VAL A 528 -22.07 54.37 -10.99
N ALA A 529 -21.90 55.35 -10.10
CA ALA A 529 -22.97 56.22 -9.64
C ALA A 529 -22.66 57.66 -10.07
N ASN A 530 -23.41 58.14 -11.06
CA ASN A 530 -23.65 59.56 -11.28
C ASN A 530 -24.49 60.09 -10.12
N ASN A 531 -24.09 61.21 -9.51
CA ASN A 531 -24.99 62.10 -8.80
C ASN A 531 -24.71 63.55 -9.26
N ILE A 532 -25.77 64.19 -9.73
CA ILE A 532 -25.91 65.61 -10.06
C ILE A 532 -26.75 66.25 -8.95
N ALA A 533 -26.47 67.55 -8.70
CA ALA A 533 -27.13 68.55 -7.84
C ALA A 533 -26.70 68.51 -6.36
N GLU A 534 -26.25 69.60 -5.74
CA GLU A 534 -26.36 71.05 -6.03
C GLU A 534 -25.04 71.76 -6.41
#